data_AF-A0A933WXY2-F1
#
_entry.id   AF-A0A933WXY2-F1
#
_cell.length_a   1.000
_cell.length_b   1.000
_cell.length_c   1.000
_cell.angle_alpha   90.00
_cell.angle_beta   90.00
_cell.angle_gamma   90.00
#
_symmetry.space_group_name_H-M   'P 1'
#
loop_
_entity.id
_entity.type
_entity.pdbx_description
1 polymer ?
#
loop_
_entity_poly.entity_id
_entity_poly.type
_entity_poly.pdbx_seq_one_letter_code
_entity_poly.pdbx_strand_id
1 'polypeptide(L)'
;MRINQSQLQDHAAVAASRQSAAIFGFQASKHGALPRRRYGVLGSLYQKVLLGILAALCGLLSPLAAADLPPASIEKVMLKEGRLLVVQAGNTRPADAEVVLPQDIRVATNASFRVKDGKPRPLSEGQVLGADGMLTSPDGSVVPVVDHVAVRSGQVTLTKDGESAAVSADVPLGDGSKITRDGYHVAAAGSRVKLLDGQMFKLDGQPIASADTVTLRGGAVRVQKDGSQFAVARGRSLMMNDGTKVFGDGYVVFRDGRTQRLSEGEILTVQGVTRTQSGSRGAGY
;
A
#
# COMPACT_ATOMS: atom_id res chain seq x y z
N MET A 1 8.55 -42.54 -42.72
CA MET A 1 7.30 -41.86 -43.09
C MET A 1 7.50 -40.37 -42.81
N ARG A 2 7.78 -39.57 -43.86
CA ARG A 2 8.07 -38.13 -43.79
C ARG A 2 6.82 -37.39 -44.29
N ILE A 3 6.36 -36.37 -43.57
CA ILE A 3 5.31 -35.46 -44.04
C ILE A 3 5.86 -34.02 -43.96
N ASN A 4 5.64 -33.31 -45.06
CA ASN A 4 6.31 -32.09 -45.53
C ASN A 4 5.97 -30.83 -44.74
N GLN A 5 7.02 -30.07 -44.42
CA GLN A 5 7.00 -28.62 -44.24
C GLN A 5 7.20 -27.94 -45.60
N SER A 6 6.12 -27.53 -46.27
CA SER A 6 6.13 -26.48 -47.31
C SER A 6 4.70 -26.31 -47.81
N GLN A 7 4.28 -25.07 -48.02
CA GLN A 7 2.98 -24.61 -48.53
C GLN A 7 1.95 -24.23 -47.46
N LEU A 8 2.06 -22.99 -46.97
CA LEU A 8 1.11 -21.93 -47.31
C LEU A 8 1.59 -20.61 -46.68
N GLN A 9 2.54 -19.99 -47.39
CA GLN A 9 2.64 -18.54 -47.42
C GLN A 9 1.50 -17.99 -48.28
N ASP A 10 1.22 -16.69 -48.09
CA ASP A 10 0.35 -15.81 -48.89
C ASP A 10 -1.03 -15.53 -48.28
N HIS A 11 -1.11 -14.45 -47.52
CA HIS A 11 -2.01 -13.33 -47.85
C HIS A 11 -1.48 -12.05 -47.18
N ALA A 12 -0.83 -11.23 -48.01
CA ALA A 12 -0.44 -9.86 -47.71
C ALA A 12 -1.64 -8.90 -47.80
N ALA A 13 -1.63 -7.92 -46.88
CA ALA A 13 -2.00 -6.52 -47.04
C ALA A 13 -3.34 -6.13 -47.72
N VAL A 14 -4.26 -5.55 -46.93
CA VAL A 14 -5.16 -4.45 -47.38
C VAL A 14 -5.45 -3.46 -46.24
N ALA A 15 -5.00 -2.23 -46.48
CA ALA A 15 -5.47 -0.90 -46.08
C ALA A 15 -6.73 -0.70 -45.20
N ALA A 16 -6.59 0.22 -44.22
CA ALA A 16 -7.50 1.34 -43.87
C ALA A 16 -6.93 2.00 -42.60
N SER A 17 -6.30 3.18 -42.54
CA SER A 17 -6.62 4.50 -43.09
C SER A 17 -8.12 4.79 -43.11
N ARG A 18 -8.64 5.40 -42.02
CA ARG A 18 -9.49 6.60 -42.06
C ARG A 18 -10.08 6.95 -40.68
N GLN A 19 -9.99 8.25 -40.38
CA GLN A 19 -11.02 9.08 -39.75
C GLN A 19 -11.38 8.83 -38.27
N SER A 20 -10.93 9.74 -37.42
CA SER A 20 -11.82 10.46 -36.49
C SER A 20 -11.13 11.71 -35.94
N ALA A 21 -11.13 12.76 -36.76
CA ALA A 21 -11.02 14.13 -36.28
C ALA A 21 -12.44 14.62 -35.98
N ALA A 22 -12.85 14.59 -34.71
CA ALA A 22 -13.98 15.35 -34.20
C ALA A 22 -13.36 16.53 -33.41
N ILE A 23 -13.20 17.71 -34.00
CA ILE A 23 -14.22 18.78 -34.06
C ILE A 23 -14.95 18.91 -32.73
N PHE A 24 -14.24 19.41 -31.70
CA PHE A 24 -14.87 20.11 -30.59
C PHE A 24 -14.86 21.61 -30.90
N GLY A 25 -15.98 22.07 -31.47
CA GLY A 25 -16.26 23.49 -31.63
C GLY A 25 -16.48 24.13 -30.26
N PHE A 26 -15.51 24.91 -29.80
CA PHE A 26 -15.64 25.75 -28.62
C PHE A 26 -16.53 26.95 -28.98
N GLN A 27 -17.81 26.85 -28.65
CA GLN A 27 -18.79 27.90 -28.88
C GLN A 27 -18.59 28.99 -27.80
N ALA A 28 -17.87 30.06 -28.16
CA ALA A 28 -17.72 31.23 -27.32
C ALA A 28 -19.07 31.96 -27.19
N SER A 29 -19.73 31.81 -26.04
CA SER A 29 -20.92 32.61 -25.71
C SER A 29 -20.49 34.05 -25.46
N LYS A 30 -20.99 34.95 -26.31
CA LYS A 30 -20.87 36.40 -26.13
C LYS A 30 -21.61 36.78 -24.84
N HIS A 31 -20.85 37.09 -23.79
CA HIS A 31 -21.39 37.75 -22.61
C HIS A 31 -21.99 39.09 -23.00
N GLY A 32 -23.30 39.22 -22.79
CA GLY A 32 -24.05 40.45 -22.98
C GLY A 32 -23.52 41.55 -22.05
N ALA A 33 -23.21 42.70 -22.65
CA ALA A 33 -22.86 43.91 -21.93
C ALA A 33 -24.07 44.40 -21.11
N LEU A 34 -23.90 44.43 -19.78
CA LEU A 34 -24.91 45.01 -18.89
C LEU A 34 -24.99 46.53 -19.06
N PRO A 35 -26.20 47.12 -18.98
CA PRO A 35 -26.39 48.56 -19.12
C PRO A 35 -25.75 49.32 -17.95
N ARG A 36 -24.87 50.28 -18.28
CA ARG A 36 -24.31 51.25 -17.33
C ARG A 36 -25.41 52.19 -16.82
N ARG A 37 -26.03 51.85 -15.69
CA ARG A 37 -26.87 52.79 -14.92
C ARG A 37 -25.96 53.88 -14.32
N ARG A 38 -26.18 55.13 -14.74
CA ARG A 38 -25.60 56.33 -14.13
C ARG A 38 -26.22 56.51 -12.74
N TYR A 39 -25.49 56.12 -11.69
CA TYR A 39 -25.86 56.46 -10.32
C TYR A 39 -25.53 57.92 -10.05
N GLY A 40 -26.56 58.70 -9.77
CA GLY A 40 -26.49 60.12 -9.43
C GLY A 40 -25.79 60.38 -8.09
N VAL A 41 -25.38 61.63 -7.92
CA VAL A 41 -24.47 62.19 -6.91
C VAL A 41 -24.98 62.09 -5.45
N LEU A 42 -26.09 61.39 -5.19
CA LEU A 42 -26.63 61.15 -3.84
C LEU A 42 -26.02 59.95 -3.08
N GLY A 43 -25.03 59.24 -3.65
CA GLY A 43 -24.40 58.07 -3.04
C GLY A 43 -23.24 58.34 -2.06
N SER A 44 -22.77 59.59 -1.97
CA SER A 44 -21.50 59.92 -1.28
C SER A 44 -21.56 59.80 0.26
N LEU A 45 -22.72 60.06 0.88
CA LEU A 45 -22.86 59.93 2.33
C LEU A 45 -23.10 58.48 2.78
N TYR A 46 -23.95 57.73 2.06
CA TYR A 46 -24.23 56.32 2.41
C TYR A 46 -23.01 55.41 2.22
N GLN A 47 -22.16 55.69 1.24
CA GLN A 47 -20.94 54.93 1.02
C GLN A 47 -19.94 55.09 2.17
N LYS A 48 -19.86 56.26 2.82
CA LYS A 48 -18.95 56.49 3.95
C LYS A 48 -19.43 55.82 5.24
N VAL A 49 -20.74 55.76 5.47
CA VAL A 49 -21.31 55.06 6.65
C VAL A 49 -21.23 53.54 6.48
N LEU A 50 -21.46 53.01 5.27
CA LEU A 50 -21.32 51.58 4.99
C LEU A 50 -19.84 51.12 5.09
N LEU A 51 -18.89 51.95 4.64
CA LEU A 51 -17.44 51.66 4.77
C LEU A 51 -16.99 51.63 6.24
N GLY A 52 -17.57 52.49 7.09
CA GLY A 52 -17.28 52.51 8.53
C GLY A 52 -17.79 51.25 9.27
N ILE A 53 -18.99 50.77 8.93
CA ILE A 53 -19.54 49.54 9.51
C ILE A 53 -18.79 48.29 9.01
N LEU A 54 -18.35 48.27 7.75
CA LEU A 54 -17.54 47.16 7.21
C LEU A 54 -16.15 47.09 7.84
N ALA A 55 -15.53 48.24 8.15
CA ALA A 55 -14.25 48.30 8.86
C ALA A 55 -14.38 47.87 10.33
N ALA A 56 -15.51 48.20 10.99
CA ALA A 56 -15.80 47.74 12.36
C ALA A 56 -16.08 46.23 12.43
N LEU A 57 -16.64 45.62 11.37
CA LEU A 57 -16.84 44.17 11.29
C LEU A 57 -15.55 43.39 10.98
N CYS A 58 -14.58 44.01 10.31
CA CYS A 58 -13.27 43.40 10.05
C CYS A 58 -12.36 43.32 11.30
N GLY A 59 -12.64 44.13 12.33
CA GLY A 59 -11.89 44.09 13.60
C GLY A 59 -12.21 42.90 14.51
N LEU A 60 -13.23 42.10 14.19
CA LEU A 60 -13.60 40.87 14.92
C LEU A 60 -13.14 39.59 14.22
N LEU A 61 -12.47 39.68 13.05
CA LEU A 61 -11.68 38.56 12.54
C LEU A 61 -10.33 38.53 13.28
N SER A 62 -10.39 38.09 14.53
CA SER A 62 -9.19 37.58 15.21
C SER A 62 -8.47 36.61 14.26
N PRO A 63 -7.13 36.61 14.20
CA PRO A 63 -6.43 35.53 13.54
C PRO A 63 -6.90 34.25 14.21
N LEU A 64 -7.59 33.38 13.47
CA LEU A 64 -7.73 31.99 13.86
C LEU A 64 -6.29 31.54 14.06
N ALA A 65 -5.87 31.45 15.32
CA ALA A 65 -4.61 30.87 15.71
C ALA A 65 -4.52 29.57 14.92
N ALA A 66 -3.51 29.47 14.05
CA ALA A 66 -3.24 28.26 13.32
C ALA A 66 -3.18 27.17 14.38
N ALA A 67 -4.25 26.38 14.47
CA ALA A 67 -4.30 25.27 15.40
C ALA A 67 -3.04 24.47 15.11
N ASP A 68 -2.26 24.23 16.15
CA ASP A 68 -1.00 23.49 16.09
C ASP A 68 -1.34 22.06 15.66
N LEU A 69 -1.55 21.88 14.36
CA LEU A 69 -1.88 20.60 13.78
C LEU A 69 -0.66 19.73 14.04
N PRO A 70 -0.85 18.54 14.63
CA PRO A 70 0.27 17.65 14.88
C PRO A 70 1.03 17.46 13.57
N PRO A 71 2.37 17.50 13.60
CA PRO A 71 3.16 17.35 12.39
C PRO A 71 2.68 16.12 11.64
N ALA A 72 2.32 16.29 10.36
CA ALA A 72 1.75 15.22 9.56
C ALA A 72 2.68 14.01 9.63
N SER A 73 2.17 12.85 10.05
CA SER A 73 2.99 11.65 10.16
C SER A 73 3.42 11.19 8.77
N ILE A 74 4.65 10.72 8.66
CA ILE A 74 5.16 10.12 7.43
C ILE A 74 4.48 8.77 7.25
N GLU A 75 3.89 8.54 6.08
CA GLU A 75 3.11 7.34 5.79
C GLU A 75 4.01 6.21 5.28
N LYS A 76 4.94 6.53 4.38
CA LYS A 76 5.86 5.57 3.77
C LYS A 76 7.05 6.26 3.12
N VAL A 77 8.10 5.49 2.92
CA VAL A 77 9.30 5.86 2.16
C VAL A 77 9.47 4.87 1.01
N MET A 78 9.90 5.33 -0.17
CA MET A 78 10.16 4.45 -1.31
C MET A 78 11.42 4.86 -2.06
N LEU A 79 12.11 3.90 -2.65
CA LEU A 79 13.22 4.16 -3.56
C LEU A 79 12.70 4.07 -5.00
N LYS A 80 12.77 5.18 -5.74
CA LYS A 80 12.34 5.24 -7.14
C LYS A 80 13.33 6.05 -7.96
N GLU A 81 13.76 5.50 -9.09
CA GLU A 81 14.76 6.09 -10.00
C GLU A 81 16.05 6.48 -9.25
N GLY A 82 16.47 5.65 -8.29
CA GLY A 82 17.63 5.92 -7.44
C GLY A 82 17.44 7.08 -6.45
N ARG A 83 16.23 7.63 -6.30
CA ARG A 83 15.90 8.71 -5.37
C ARG A 83 15.01 8.19 -4.25
N LEU A 84 15.37 8.54 -3.01
CA LEU A 84 14.52 8.29 -1.86
C LEU A 84 13.38 9.30 -1.82
N LEU A 85 12.14 8.81 -1.87
CA LEU A 85 10.92 9.62 -1.82
C LEU A 85 10.17 9.33 -0.53
N VAL A 86 9.65 10.40 0.08
CA VAL A 86 8.81 10.36 1.27
C VAL A 86 7.38 10.70 0.88
N VAL A 87 6.43 9.92 1.38
CA VAL A 87 5.00 10.21 1.24
C VAL A 87 4.45 10.66 2.59
N GLN A 88 3.87 11.86 2.61
CA GLN A 88 3.33 12.50 3.80
C GLN A 88 2.02 13.22 3.43
N ALA A 89 0.91 12.81 4.03
CA ALA A 89 -0.42 13.31 3.71
C ALA A 89 -0.73 13.21 2.20
N GLY A 90 -0.43 12.06 1.59
CA GLY A 90 -0.57 11.82 0.15
C GLY A 90 0.40 12.58 -0.77
N ASN A 91 1.19 13.52 -0.27
CA ASN A 91 2.17 14.25 -1.07
C ASN A 91 3.50 13.49 -1.12
N THR A 92 4.06 13.33 -2.32
CA THR A 92 5.35 12.69 -2.53
C THR A 92 6.43 13.74 -2.76
N ARG A 93 7.52 13.68 -1.99
CA ARG A 93 8.68 14.58 -2.13
C ARG A 93 9.99 13.84 -1.93
N PRO A 94 11.12 14.32 -2.48
CA PRO A 94 12.45 13.80 -2.15
C PRO A 94 12.74 13.87 -0.64
N ALA A 95 13.51 12.91 -0.14
CA ALA A 95 14.00 12.92 1.24
C ALA A 95 15.28 13.76 1.35
N ASP A 96 15.19 14.93 2.00
CA ASP A 96 16.35 15.83 2.19
C ASP A 96 17.12 15.58 3.51
N ALA A 97 16.56 14.75 4.40
CA ALA A 97 17.14 14.42 5.71
C ALA A 97 16.81 12.98 6.12
N GLU A 98 17.41 12.48 7.22
CA GLU A 98 17.04 11.20 7.83
C GLU A 98 15.55 11.23 8.19
N VAL A 99 14.83 10.18 7.77
CA VAL A 99 13.41 10.00 8.05
C VAL A 99 13.26 9.01 9.20
N VAL A 100 12.47 9.38 10.21
CA VAL A 100 12.12 8.49 11.32
C VAL A 100 10.67 8.05 11.15
N LEU A 101 10.49 6.75 10.97
CA LEU A 101 9.19 6.07 10.97
C LEU A 101 8.92 5.48 12.37
N PRO A 102 7.68 5.06 12.67
CA PRO A 102 7.38 4.34 13.91
C PRO A 102 8.26 3.09 14.11
N GLN A 103 8.28 2.56 15.33
CA GLN A 103 9.09 1.38 15.71
C GLN A 103 10.61 1.59 15.60
N ASP A 104 11.06 2.83 15.81
CA ASP A 104 12.48 3.24 15.75
C ASP A 104 13.15 2.90 14.41
N ILE A 105 12.38 2.98 13.33
CA ILE A 105 12.88 2.75 11.98
C ILE A 105 13.45 4.06 11.46
N ARG A 106 14.76 4.07 11.18
CA ARG A 106 15.46 5.25 10.64
C ARG A 106 15.88 4.97 9.21
N VAL A 107 15.53 5.85 8.29
CA VAL A 107 15.87 5.76 6.88
C VAL A 107 16.78 6.94 6.50
N ALA A 108 18.02 6.62 6.12
CA ALA A 108 19.01 7.58 5.68
C ALA A 108 18.82 7.94 4.20
N THR A 109 19.29 9.13 3.80
CA THR A 109 19.14 9.68 2.44
C THR A 109 19.84 8.87 1.35
N ASN A 110 20.81 8.02 1.73
CA ASN A 110 21.46 7.05 0.85
C ASN A 110 20.62 5.77 0.60
N ALA A 111 19.32 5.82 0.91
CA ALA A 111 18.38 4.71 0.79
C ALA A 111 18.75 3.48 1.64
N SER A 112 19.46 3.67 2.75
CA SER A 112 19.63 2.62 3.77
C SER A 112 18.70 2.86 4.95
N PHE A 113 18.26 1.79 5.62
CA PHE A 113 17.44 1.87 6.81
C PHE A 113 17.93 0.92 7.91
N ARG A 114 17.66 1.28 9.17
CA ARG A 114 17.91 0.47 10.36
C ARG A 114 16.68 0.46 11.24
N VAL A 115 16.54 -0.60 12.04
CA VAL A 115 15.45 -0.75 13.01
C VAL A 115 16.09 -0.78 14.39
N LYS A 116 15.75 0.19 15.24
CA LYS A 116 16.46 0.42 16.52
C LYS A 116 17.98 0.56 16.27
N ASP A 117 18.80 -0.15 17.04
CA ASP A 117 20.25 -0.20 16.93
C ASP A 117 20.75 -1.38 16.06
N GLY A 118 19.86 -1.97 15.25
CA GLY A 118 20.19 -3.07 14.36
C GLY A 118 21.07 -2.68 13.17
N LYS A 119 21.46 -3.68 12.38
CA LYS A 119 22.32 -3.52 11.20
C LYS A 119 21.66 -2.65 10.11
N PRO A 120 22.39 -1.72 9.47
CA PRO A 120 21.89 -0.99 8.30
C PRO A 120 21.60 -1.93 7.12
N ARG A 121 20.48 -1.72 6.44
CA ARG A 121 20.01 -2.50 5.28
C ARG A 121 19.69 -1.57 4.11
N PRO A 122 20.08 -1.89 2.87
CA PRO A 122 19.73 -1.08 1.71
C PRO A 122 18.27 -1.32 1.29
N LEU A 123 17.58 -0.26 0.87
CA LEU A 123 16.38 -0.37 0.05
C LEU A 123 16.79 -0.63 -1.39
N SER A 124 16.05 -1.50 -2.06
CA SER A 124 16.20 -1.78 -3.49
C SER A 124 15.20 -0.95 -4.30
N GLU A 125 15.51 -0.73 -5.57
CA GLU A 125 14.66 0.04 -6.49
C GLU A 125 13.24 -0.53 -6.53
N GLY A 126 12.25 0.35 -6.36
CA GLY A 126 10.82 0.03 -6.29
C GLY A 126 10.35 -0.54 -4.95
N GLN A 127 11.23 -0.71 -3.95
CA GLN A 127 10.78 -1.08 -2.60
C GLN A 127 10.11 0.10 -1.89
N VAL A 128 9.12 -0.24 -1.08
CA VAL A 128 8.34 0.70 -0.28
C VAL A 128 8.35 0.24 1.17
N LEU A 129 8.81 1.09 2.07
CA LEU A 129 8.81 0.87 3.51
C LEU A 129 7.70 1.71 4.15
N GLY A 130 6.68 1.04 4.67
CA GLY A 130 5.55 1.68 5.35
C GLY A 130 5.85 2.06 6.79
N ALA A 131 5.07 3.02 7.31
CA ALA A 131 5.09 3.40 8.73
C ALA A 131 4.61 2.28 9.67
N ASP A 132 3.96 1.26 9.13
CA ASP A 132 3.58 0.04 9.83
C ASP A 132 4.76 -0.93 10.06
N GLY A 133 5.93 -0.64 9.49
CA GLY A 133 7.11 -1.49 9.56
C GLY A 133 7.08 -2.64 8.56
N MET A 134 6.27 -2.54 7.51
CA MET A 134 6.22 -3.51 6.42
C MET A 134 7.00 -3.00 5.20
N LEU A 135 7.83 -3.88 4.64
CA LEU A 135 8.56 -3.67 3.40
C LEU A 135 7.85 -4.39 2.26
N THR A 136 7.34 -3.61 1.31
CA THR A 136 6.72 -4.11 0.08
C THR A 136 7.76 -4.09 -1.05
N SER A 137 7.97 -5.23 -1.69
CA SER A 137 8.87 -5.35 -2.84
C SER A 137 8.11 -5.28 -4.17
N PRO A 138 8.81 -5.00 -5.30
CA PRO A 138 8.18 -4.90 -6.63
C PRO A 138 7.53 -6.19 -7.15
N ASP A 139 7.76 -7.33 -6.50
CA ASP A 139 7.09 -8.60 -6.81
C ASP A 139 5.76 -8.77 -6.06
N GLY A 140 5.38 -7.79 -5.24
CA GLY A 140 4.20 -7.82 -4.39
C GLY A 140 4.44 -8.42 -3.01
N SER A 141 5.64 -8.96 -2.73
CA SER A 141 5.93 -9.49 -1.39
C SER A 141 5.86 -8.39 -0.34
N VAL A 142 5.24 -8.70 0.80
CA VAL A 142 5.20 -7.81 1.97
C VAL A 142 5.80 -8.54 3.16
N VAL A 143 6.90 -8.02 3.70
CA VAL A 143 7.62 -8.62 4.82
C VAL A 143 7.86 -7.60 5.93
N PRO A 144 7.74 -7.97 7.21
CA PRO A 144 8.07 -7.06 8.31
C PRO A 144 9.58 -6.81 8.34
N VAL A 145 9.98 -5.57 8.65
CA VAL A 145 11.39 -5.21 8.81
C VAL A 145 11.95 -5.52 10.20
N VAL A 146 11.07 -5.78 11.17
CA VAL A 146 11.44 -6.15 12.54
C VAL A 146 11.84 -7.61 12.65
N ASP A 147 12.54 -7.95 13.72
CA ASP A 147 12.86 -9.33 14.06
C ASP A 147 11.59 -10.14 14.30
N HIS A 148 11.53 -11.32 13.67
CA HIS A 148 10.34 -12.16 13.70
C HIS A 148 10.67 -13.62 13.42
N VAL A 149 9.77 -14.50 13.83
CA VAL A 149 9.71 -15.90 13.42
C VAL A 149 8.58 -16.06 12.42
N ALA A 150 8.81 -16.84 11.36
CA ALA A 150 7.80 -17.15 10.35
C ALA A 150 7.80 -18.64 10.01
N VAL A 151 6.66 -19.13 9.52
CA VAL A 151 6.61 -20.42 8.81
C VAL A 151 6.59 -20.12 7.31
N ARG A 152 7.52 -20.69 6.55
CA ARG A 152 7.59 -20.52 5.08
C ARG A 152 7.87 -21.86 4.44
N SER A 153 7.01 -22.27 3.50
CA SER A 153 7.13 -23.57 2.83
C SER A 153 7.26 -24.73 3.82
N GLY A 154 6.47 -24.70 4.89
CA GLY A 154 6.51 -25.69 5.98
C GLY A 154 7.72 -25.63 6.92
N GLN A 155 8.70 -24.74 6.69
CA GLN A 155 9.88 -24.58 7.53
C GLN A 155 9.78 -23.34 8.42
N VAL A 156 10.18 -23.47 9.69
CA VAL A 156 10.28 -22.34 10.60
C VAL A 156 11.59 -21.59 10.35
N THR A 157 11.49 -20.28 10.14
CA THR A 157 12.62 -19.38 9.94
C THR A 157 12.62 -18.28 10.99
N LEU A 158 13.80 -17.94 11.52
CA LEU A 158 14.03 -16.80 12.39
C LEU A 158 14.74 -15.72 11.59
N THR A 159 14.17 -14.51 11.57
CA THR A 159 14.78 -13.32 11.00
C THR A 159 15.27 -12.43 12.12
N LYS A 160 16.56 -12.12 12.12
CA LYS A 160 17.20 -11.17 13.04
C LYS A 160 18.05 -10.20 12.24
N ASP A 161 17.88 -8.90 12.49
CA ASP A 161 18.61 -7.84 11.79
C ASP A 161 18.52 -7.94 10.25
N GLY A 162 17.39 -8.46 9.76
CA GLY A 162 17.12 -8.70 8.34
C GLY A 162 17.80 -9.92 7.73
N GLU A 163 18.50 -10.74 8.52
CA GLU A 163 19.05 -12.01 8.10
C GLU A 163 18.11 -13.14 8.53
N SER A 164 17.62 -13.93 7.58
CA SER A 164 16.71 -15.05 7.83
C SER A 164 17.45 -16.38 7.78
N ALA A 165 17.24 -17.23 8.78
CA ALA A 165 17.78 -18.59 8.83
C ALA A 165 16.72 -19.59 9.26
N ALA A 166 16.79 -20.81 8.71
CA ALA A 166 16.01 -21.93 9.21
C ALA A 166 16.41 -22.26 10.65
N VAL A 167 15.44 -22.53 11.52
CA VAL A 167 15.71 -22.88 12.92
C VAL A 167 15.89 -24.39 13.08
N SER A 168 16.87 -24.80 13.87
CA SER A 168 17.12 -26.21 14.21
C SER A 168 16.47 -26.64 15.53
N ALA A 169 16.04 -25.67 16.34
CA ALA A 169 15.45 -25.85 17.66
C ALA A 169 14.22 -24.94 17.85
N ASP A 170 13.48 -25.19 18.92
CA ASP A 170 12.37 -24.33 19.34
C ASP A 170 12.86 -22.90 19.62
N VAL A 171 12.07 -21.91 19.21
CA VAL A 171 12.36 -20.49 19.44
C VAL A 171 11.52 -19.97 20.61
N PRO A 172 12.11 -19.64 21.76
CA PRO A 172 11.38 -19.00 22.85
C PRO A 172 11.02 -17.56 22.47
N LEU A 173 9.83 -17.12 22.88
CA LEU A 173 9.35 -15.76 22.71
C LEU A 173 9.32 -15.03 24.07
N GLY A 174 9.30 -13.69 24.04
CA GLY A 174 9.37 -12.84 25.23
C GLY A 174 8.16 -12.92 26.17
N ASP A 175 7.01 -13.42 25.68
CA ASP A 175 5.80 -13.67 26.47
C ASP A 175 5.80 -15.03 27.20
N GLY A 176 6.90 -15.78 27.12
CA GLY A 176 7.03 -17.13 27.68
C GLY A 176 6.43 -18.24 26.80
N SER A 177 5.83 -17.91 25.66
CA SER A 177 5.46 -18.89 24.64
C SER A 177 6.67 -19.31 23.80
N LYS A 178 6.49 -20.29 22.90
CA LYS A 178 7.52 -20.71 21.95
C LYS A 178 6.95 -21.11 20.60
N ILE A 179 7.77 -20.98 19.56
CA ILE A 179 7.52 -21.56 18.24
C ILE A 179 8.38 -22.80 18.11
N THR A 180 7.76 -23.98 17.98
CA THR A 180 8.51 -25.22 17.82
C THR A 180 9.09 -25.31 16.42
N ARG A 181 10.21 -26.02 16.24
CA ARG A 181 10.83 -26.23 14.91
C ARG A 181 9.87 -26.86 13.89
N ASP A 182 8.88 -27.61 14.37
CA ASP A 182 7.86 -28.26 13.56
C ASP A 182 6.68 -27.33 13.22
N GLY A 183 6.79 -26.03 13.48
CA GLY A 183 5.81 -25.01 13.12
C GLY A 183 4.56 -25.01 13.99
N TYR A 184 4.71 -25.19 15.30
CA TYR A 184 3.60 -24.99 16.25
C TYR A 184 3.90 -23.81 17.16
N HIS A 185 2.89 -22.99 17.44
CA HIS A 185 2.93 -22.07 18.57
C HIS A 185 2.46 -22.79 19.83
N VAL A 186 3.26 -22.73 20.88
CA VAL A 186 2.94 -23.28 22.20
C VAL A 186 2.90 -22.13 23.17
N ALA A 187 1.70 -21.78 23.65
CA ALA A 187 1.50 -20.70 24.61
C ALA A 187 2.17 -21.04 25.95
N ALA A 188 2.43 -20.01 26.78
CA ALA A 188 3.00 -20.21 28.12
C ALA A 188 2.17 -21.16 29.00
N ALA A 189 0.85 -21.20 28.81
CA ALA A 189 -0.07 -22.11 29.50
C ALA A 189 -0.09 -23.55 28.93
N GLY A 190 0.72 -23.83 27.90
CA GLY A 190 0.87 -25.16 27.29
C GLY A 190 -0.09 -25.47 26.14
N SER A 191 -1.04 -24.59 25.81
CA SER A 191 -1.90 -24.78 24.63
C SER A 191 -1.07 -24.73 23.35
N ARG A 192 -1.43 -25.57 22.36
CA ARG A 192 -0.64 -25.77 21.14
C ARG A 192 -1.51 -25.57 19.89
N VAL A 193 -1.04 -24.74 18.96
CA VAL A 193 -1.70 -24.46 17.69
C VAL A 193 -0.71 -24.64 16.54
N LYS A 194 -1.13 -25.32 15.46
CA LYS A 194 -0.32 -25.45 14.24
C LYS A 194 -0.31 -24.11 13.51
N LEU A 195 0.86 -23.64 13.15
CA LEU A 195 1.02 -22.45 12.33
C LEU A 195 0.91 -22.81 10.84
N LEU A 196 0.28 -21.91 10.10
CA LEU A 196 0.15 -21.97 8.66
C LEU A 196 1.31 -21.22 8.00
N ASP A 197 1.63 -21.60 6.77
CA ASP A 197 2.62 -20.88 5.96
C ASP A 197 2.24 -19.41 5.82
N GLY A 198 3.22 -18.53 6.03
CA GLY A 198 3.07 -17.08 6.00
C GLY A 198 2.72 -16.46 7.35
N GLN A 199 2.33 -17.25 8.37
CA GLN A 199 2.12 -16.72 9.72
C GLN A 199 3.44 -16.29 10.35
N MET A 200 3.41 -15.13 11.02
CA MET A 200 4.58 -14.46 11.57
C MET A 200 4.32 -13.99 12.99
N PHE A 201 5.35 -14.06 13.83
CA PHE A 201 5.34 -13.57 15.21
C PHE A 201 6.58 -12.74 15.47
N LYS A 202 6.42 -11.62 16.17
CA LYS A 202 7.55 -10.89 16.76
C LYS A 202 8.22 -11.75 17.84
N LEU A 203 9.47 -11.42 18.17
CA LEU A 203 10.19 -12.11 19.24
C LEU A 203 9.61 -11.88 20.64
N ASP A 204 8.69 -10.93 20.81
CA ASP A 204 7.96 -10.68 22.06
C ASP A 204 6.70 -11.53 22.22
N GLY A 205 6.32 -12.34 21.22
CA GLY A 205 5.09 -13.14 21.24
C GLY A 205 3.92 -12.57 20.47
N GLN A 206 3.98 -11.31 20.01
CA GLN A 206 2.87 -10.71 19.27
C GLN A 206 2.77 -11.24 17.84
N PRO A 207 1.57 -11.60 17.37
CA PRO A 207 1.37 -11.95 15.96
C PRO A 207 1.55 -10.72 15.07
N ILE A 208 2.14 -10.92 13.89
CA ILE A 208 2.30 -9.89 12.86
C ILE A 208 1.26 -10.15 11.78
N ALA A 209 0.35 -9.20 11.58
CA ALA A 209 -0.58 -9.24 10.46
C ALA A 209 0.19 -8.96 9.17
N SER A 210 0.06 -9.85 8.18
CA SER A 210 0.55 -9.58 6.82
C SER A 210 -0.54 -8.89 6.03
N ALA A 211 -0.18 -7.85 5.28
CA ALA A 211 -1.09 -7.30 4.29
C ALA A 211 -1.24 -8.29 3.13
N ASP A 212 -2.48 -8.43 2.65
CA ASP A 212 -2.78 -9.19 1.46
C ASP A 212 -2.51 -8.30 0.23
N THR A 213 -1.81 -8.80 -0.77
CA THR A 213 -1.47 -8.02 -1.98
C THR A 213 -1.74 -8.81 -3.25
N VAL A 214 -1.99 -8.08 -4.33
CA VAL A 214 -2.11 -8.62 -5.68
C VAL A 214 -1.17 -7.83 -6.58
N THR A 215 -0.41 -8.52 -7.42
CA THR A 215 0.54 -7.89 -8.33
C THR A 215 0.46 -8.53 -9.70
N LEU A 216 0.40 -7.72 -10.76
CA LEU A 216 0.54 -8.20 -12.14
C LEU A 216 1.95 -7.86 -12.62
N ARG A 217 2.77 -8.88 -12.88
CA ARG A 217 4.13 -8.69 -13.38
C ARG A 217 4.54 -9.74 -14.39
N GLY A 218 5.14 -9.33 -15.50
CA GLY A 218 5.45 -10.18 -16.65
C GLY A 218 4.20 -10.85 -17.21
N GLY A 219 3.03 -10.21 -17.13
CA GLY A 219 1.75 -10.81 -17.50
C GLY A 219 1.31 -12.00 -16.63
N ALA A 220 1.93 -12.20 -15.47
CA ALA A 220 1.56 -13.19 -14.46
C ALA A 220 1.04 -12.51 -13.19
N VAL A 221 -0.08 -13.01 -12.66
CA VAL A 221 -0.65 -12.50 -11.41
C VAL A 221 -0.06 -13.27 -10.23
N ARG A 222 0.53 -12.52 -9.28
CA ARG A 222 0.98 -13.01 -7.98
C ARG A 222 0.09 -12.44 -6.90
N VAL A 223 -0.25 -13.27 -5.93
CA VAL A 223 -1.05 -12.88 -4.76
C VAL A 223 -0.29 -13.24 -3.51
N GLN A 224 -0.08 -12.28 -2.62
CA GLN A 224 0.26 -12.58 -1.24
C GLN A 224 -1.03 -12.67 -0.42
N LYS A 225 -1.25 -13.81 0.22
CA LYS A 225 -2.40 -14.06 1.07
C LYS A 225 -1.94 -14.73 2.35
N ASP A 226 -2.28 -14.17 3.50
CA ASP A 226 -1.87 -14.67 4.82
C ASP A 226 -0.34 -14.83 4.96
N GLY A 227 0.44 -13.99 4.26
CA GLY A 227 1.91 -14.05 4.21
C GLY A 227 2.49 -15.10 3.27
N SER A 228 1.67 -15.92 2.62
CA SER A 228 2.08 -16.88 1.58
C SER A 228 1.91 -16.29 0.18
N GLN A 229 2.80 -16.64 -0.75
CA GLN A 229 2.70 -16.21 -2.15
C GLN A 229 2.12 -17.30 -3.06
N PHE A 230 1.20 -16.90 -3.94
CA PHE A 230 0.52 -17.75 -4.91
C PHE A 230 0.62 -17.15 -6.30
N ALA A 231 0.87 -18.00 -7.31
CA ALA A 231 0.71 -17.62 -8.71
C ALA A 231 -0.70 -17.99 -9.17
N VAL A 232 -1.44 -17.04 -9.74
CA VAL A 232 -2.78 -17.28 -10.28
C VAL A 232 -2.67 -17.52 -11.77
N ALA A 233 -2.84 -18.76 -12.20
CA ALA A 233 -2.82 -19.12 -13.61
C ALA A 233 -3.99 -18.48 -14.37
N ARG A 234 -3.79 -18.17 -15.66
CA ARG A 234 -4.85 -17.66 -16.54
C ARG A 234 -6.06 -18.60 -16.54
N GLY A 235 -7.26 -18.02 -16.52
CA GLY A 235 -8.52 -18.77 -16.42
C GLY A 235 -8.82 -19.35 -15.03
N ARG A 236 -7.94 -19.17 -14.05
CA ARG A 236 -8.20 -19.47 -12.63
C ARG A 236 -8.49 -18.17 -11.86
N SER A 237 -9.11 -18.33 -10.71
CA SER A 237 -9.27 -17.25 -9.73
C SER A 237 -8.88 -17.73 -8.34
N LEU A 238 -8.39 -16.80 -7.52
CA LEU A 238 -8.13 -16.98 -6.10
C LEU A 238 -9.08 -16.06 -5.31
N MET A 239 -9.59 -16.54 -4.17
CA MET A 239 -10.41 -15.76 -3.26
C MET A 239 -9.56 -15.27 -2.07
N MET A 240 -9.64 -13.98 -1.77
CA MET A 240 -8.97 -13.31 -0.65
C MET A 240 -9.79 -13.44 0.64
N ASN A 241 -9.19 -13.06 1.77
CA ASN A 241 -9.84 -13.14 3.09
C ASN A 241 -11.06 -12.23 3.24
N ASP A 242 -11.05 -11.10 2.55
CA ASP A 242 -12.13 -10.11 2.56
C ASP A 242 -13.27 -10.44 1.57
N GLY A 243 -13.15 -11.55 0.81
CA GLY A 243 -14.07 -11.93 -0.25
C GLY A 243 -13.77 -11.32 -1.62
N THR A 244 -12.66 -10.59 -1.77
CA THR A 244 -12.16 -10.13 -3.06
C THR A 244 -11.70 -11.32 -3.90
N LYS A 245 -12.12 -11.38 -5.17
CA LYS A 245 -11.74 -12.43 -6.11
C LYS A 245 -10.73 -11.88 -7.12
N VAL A 246 -9.60 -12.57 -7.24
CA VAL A 246 -8.48 -12.21 -8.11
C VAL A 246 -8.37 -13.22 -9.24
N PHE A 247 -8.33 -12.77 -10.48
CA PHE A 247 -8.22 -13.60 -11.67
C PHE A 247 -6.80 -13.57 -12.24
N GLY A 248 -6.37 -14.68 -12.85
CA GLY A 248 -5.01 -14.81 -13.41
C GLY A 248 -4.72 -13.96 -14.65
N ASP A 249 -5.68 -13.18 -15.12
CA ASP A 249 -5.55 -12.19 -16.20
C ASP A 249 -5.41 -10.74 -15.67
N GLY A 250 -5.34 -10.56 -14.35
CA GLY A 250 -5.19 -9.27 -13.69
C GLY A 250 -6.52 -8.58 -13.35
N TYR A 251 -7.67 -9.22 -13.61
CA TYR A 251 -8.96 -8.70 -13.18
C TYR A 251 -9.18 -8.98 -11.69
N VAL A 252 -9.69 -7.99 -10.95
CA VAL A 252 -10.01 -8.07 -9.52
C VAL A 252 -11.47 -7.67 -9.32
N VAL A 253 -12.23 -8.50 -8.62
CA VAL A 253 -13.64 -8.25 -8.25
C VAL A 253 -13.72 -8.14 -6.74
N PHE A 254 -13.97 -6.95 -6.23
CA PHE A 254 -14.10 -6.69 -4.81
C PHE A 254 -15.41 -7.27 -4.27
N ARG A 255 -15.48 -7.44 -2.94
CA ARG A 255 -16.69 -7.95 -2.26
C ARG A 255 -17.95 -7.15 -2.56
N ASP A 256 -17.83 -5.84 -2.77
CA ASP A 256 -18.94 -4.93 -3.10
C ASP A 256 -19.37 -5.01 -4.59
N GLY A 257 -18.75 -5.87 -5.38
CA GLY A 257 -19.01 -6.05 -6.81
C GLY A 257 -18.27 -5.06 -7.71
N ARG A 258 -17.55 -4.07 -7.16
CA ARG A 258 -16.67 -3.22 -7.97
C ARG A 258 -15.57 -4.06 -8.60
N THR A 259 -15.06 -3.58 -9.72
CA THR A 259 -14.03 -4.29 -10.48
C THR A 259 -12.88 -3.35 -10.82
N GLN A 260 -11.67 -3.91 -10.86
CA GLN A 260 -10.45 -3.19 -11.24
C GLN A 260 -9.58 -4.14 -12.06
N ARG A 261 -9.01 -3.62 -13.15
CA ARG A 261 -8.00 -4.34 -13.93
C ARG A 261 -6.64 -3.80 -13.58
N LEU A 262 -5.75 -4.68 -13.13
CA LEU A 262 -4.38 -4.32 -12.81
C LEU A 262 -3.58 -4.01 -14.07
N SER A 263 -2.75 -2.97 -13.96
CA SER A 263 -1.71 -2.62 -14.92
C SER A 263 -0.42 -3.39 -14.61
N GLU A 264 0.44 -3.52 -15.61
CA GLU A 264 1.75 -4.17 -15.44
C GLU A 264 2.60 -3.39 -14.41
N GLY A 265 3.09 -4.10 -13.40
CA GLY A 265 3.81 -3.53 -12.26
C GLY A 265 2.92 -2.95 -11.15
N GLU A 266 1.59 -2.96 -11.29
CA GLU A 266 0.67 -2.47 -10.27
C GLU A 266 0.60 -3.44 -9.09
N ILE A 267 0.70 -2.89 -7.88
CA ILE A 267 0.50 -3.61 -6.62
C ILE A 267 -0.77 -3.08 -5.98
N LEU A 268 -1.79 -3.93 -5.90
CA LEU A 268 -3.02 -3.65 -5.18
C LEU A 268 -2.93 -4.26 -3.77
N THR A 269 -2.96 -3.40 -2.74
CA THR A 269 -3.09 -3.85 -1.37
C THR A 269 -4.56 -4.06 -1.02
N VAL A 270 -4.88 -5.22 -0.49
CA VAL A 270 -6.22 -5.60 -0.03
C VAL A 270 -6.19 -5.64 1.50
N GLN A 271 -7.25 -5.15 2.16
CA GLN A 271 -7.33 -5.24 3.61
C GLN A 271 -7.45 -6.71 4.02
N GLY A 272 -6.40 -7.24 4.65
CA GLY A 272 -6.46 -8.55 5.28
C GLY A 272 -7.44 -8.53 6.45
N VAL A 273 -8.19 -9.62 6.63
CA VAL A 273 -9.00 -9.81 7.84
C VAL A 273 -8.10 -10.49 8.87
N THR A 274 -7.64 -9.73 9.87
CA THR A 274 -6.98 -10.36 11.03
C THR A 274 -8.01 -11.22 11.74
N ARG A 275 -7.90 -12.55 11.59
CA ARG A 275 -8.63 -13.46 12.47
C ARG A 275 -7.98 -13.37 13.84
N THR A 276 -8.46 -12.44 14.66
CA THR A 276 -8.25 -12.54 16.11
C THR A 276 -8.89 -13.86 16.51
N GLN A 277 -8.08 -14.88 16.83
CA GLN A 277 -8.60 -16.11 17.40
C GLN A 277 -9.25 -15.73 18.73
N SER A 278 -10.54 -15.42 18.69
CA SER A 278 -11.37 -15.27 19.87
C SER A 278 -11.37 -16.63 20.54
N GLY A 279 -10.58 -16.76 21.61
CA GLY A 279 -10.46 -17.99 22.37
C GLY A 279 -11.84 -18.46 22.80
N SER A 280 -12.27 -19.60 22.28
CA SER A 280 -13.52 -20.23 22.69
C SER A 280 -13.41 -20.62 24.17
N ARG A 281 -13.91 -19.74 25.04
CA ARG A 281 -14.32 -20.09 26.40
C ARG A 281 -15.53 -21.02 26.27
N GLY A 282 -15.30 -22.29 26.54
CA GLY A 282 -16.35 -23.32 26.56
C GLY A 282 -15.86 -24.59 27.23
N ALA A 283 -15.14 -24.48 28.35
CA ALA A 283 -14.99 -25.59 29.27
C ALA A 283 -16.20 -25.58 30.22
N GLY A 284 -17.27 -26.25 29.80
CA GLY A 284 -18.34 -26.70 30.67
C GLY A 284 -18.27 -28.22 30.72
N TYR A 285 -17.72 -28.76 31.80
CA TYR A 285 -17.96 -30.12 32.28
C TYR A 285 -18.56 -29.99 33.67
#